data_AF-A0A2M7PPU7-F1
#
_entry.id   AF-A0A2M7PPU7-F1
#
_cell.length_a   1.000
_cell.length_b   1.000
_cell.length_c   1.000
_cell.angle_alpha   90.00
_cell.angle_beta   90.00
_cell.angle_gamma   90.00
#
_symmetry.space_group_name_H-M   'P 1'
#
loop_
_entity.id
_entity.type
_entity.pdbx_description
1 polymer ?
#
loop_
_entity_poly.entity_id
_entity_poly.type
_entity_poly.pdbx_seq_one_letter_code
_entity_poly.pdbx_strand_id
1 'polypeptide(L)' 'GPFINFEGVVDDVKVEKGKLRVIVSIFGRPTPVELDFIQVVQS' A
#
# COMPACT_ATOMS: atom_id res chain seq x y z
N GLY A 1 4.63 11.15 0.18
CA GLY A 1 5.21 10.22 -0.80
C GLY A 1 4.39 10.19 -2.08
N PRO A 2 4.86 9.48 -3.11
CA PRO A 2 4.23 9.41 -4.43
C PRO A 2 2.82 8.80 -4.44
N PHE A 3 2.43 8.10 -3.38
CA PHE A 3 1.12 7.46 -3.22
C PHE A 3 0.22 8.18 -2.19
N ILE A 4 0.53 9.44 -1.83
CA ILE A 4 -0.37 10.24 -0.99
C ILE A 4 -1.71 10.41 -1.71
N ASN A 5 -2.82 10.28 -0.96
CA ASN A 5 -4.20 10.34 -1.45
C ASN A 5 -4.61 9.21 -2.41
N PHE A 6 -3.83 8.14 -2.52
CA PHE A 6 -4.27 6.91 -3.16
C PHE A 6 -4.93 6.00 -2.14
N GLU A 7 -6.08 5.45 -2.52
CA GLU A 7 -6.69 4.31 -1.84
C GLU A 7 -6.15 3.01 -2.44
N GLY A 8 -6.06 1.98 -1.60
CA GLY A 8 -5.57 0.68 -2.01
C GLY A 8 -6.02 -0.41 -1.05
N VAL A 9 -5.88 -1.66 -1.48
CA VAL A 9 -6.24 -2.84 -0.71
C VAL A 9 -4.97 -3.55 -0.26
N VAL A 10 -4.89 -3.92 1.02
CA VAL A 10 -3.78 -4.72 1.54
C VAL A 10 -3.86 -6.13 0.93
N ASP A 11 -2.78 -6.53 0.26
CA ASP A 11 -2.63 -7.84 -0.40
C ASP A 11 -1.87 -8.82 0.49
N ASP A 12 -0.83 -8.32 1.17
CA ASP A 12 0.03 -9.14 2.03
C ASP A 12 0.64 -8.28 3.17
N VAL A 13 0.86 -8.91 4.32
CA VAL A 13 1.38 -8.29 5.55
C VAL A 13 2.68 -8.98 5.96
N LYS A 14 3.80 -8.28 5.82
CA LYS A 14 5.14 -8.79 6.16
C LYS A 14 5.57 -8.23 7.51
N VAL A 15 4.99 -8.78 8.58
CA VAL A 15 5.19 -8.34 9.96
C VAL A 15 6.68 -8.31 10.33
N GLU A 16 7.43 -9.36 9.98
CA GLU A 16 8.87 -9.48 10.27
C GLU A 16 9.71 -8.37 9.64
N LYS A 17 9.24 -7.80 8.52
CA LYS A 17 9.92 -6.73 7.79
C LYS A 17 9.38 -5.34 8.10
N GLY A 18 8.29 -5.23 8.86
CA GLY A 18 7.64 -3.93 9.10
C GLY A 18 6.87 -3.39 7.89
N LYS A 19 6.53 -4.23 6.90
CA LYS A 19 6.04 -3.80 5.58
C LYS A 19 4.66 -4.37 5.25
N LEU A 20 3.92 -3.61 4.44
CA LEU A 20 2.67 -4.00 3.79
C LEU A 20 2.86 -4.02 2.29
N ARG A 21 2.31 -5.02 1.61
CA ARG A 21 2.07 -4.95 0.16
C ARG A 21 0.64 -4.49 -0.06
N VAL A 22 0.48 -3.37 -0.74
CA VAL A 22 -0.81 -2.75 -1.03
C VAL A 22 -1.01 -2.71 -2.55
N ILE A 23 -2.19 -3.07 -3.03
CA ILE A 23 -2.58 -2.87 -4.43
C ILE A 23 -3.27 -1.52 -4.54
N VAL A 24 -2.66 -0.61 -5.29
CA VAL A 24 -3.24 0.69 -5.65
C VAL A 24 -3.65 0.69 -7.12
N SER A 25 -4.70 1.43 -7.48
CA SER A 25 -5.09 1.60 -8.88
C SER A 25 -4.44 2.86 -9.45
N ILE A 26 -3.52 2.70 -10.41
CA ILE A 26 -2.83 3.81 -11.08
C ILE A 26 -3.21 3.76 -12.56
N PHE A 27 -3.88 4.80 -13.06
CA PHE A 27 -4.42 4.85 -14.42
C PHE A 27 -5.28 3.62 -14.79
N GLY A 28 -6.06 3.13 -13.82
CA GLY A 28 -6.92 1.94 -13.99
C GLY A 28 -6.17 0.61 -13.98
N ARG A 29 -4.87 0.61 -13.69
CA ARG A 29 -4.05 -0.61 -13.60
C ARG A 29 -3.72 -0.93 -12.14
N PRO A 30 -3.98 -2.17 -11.67
CA PRO A 30 -3.58 -2.58 -10.34
C PRO A 30 -2.05 -2.63 -10.26
N THR A 31 -1.48 -1.85 -9.37
CA THR A 31 -0.04 -1.73 -9.16
C THR A 31 0.28 -2.09 -7.71
N PRO A 32 1.07 -3.16 -7.46
CA PRO A 32 1.50 -3.50 -6.11
C PRO A 32 2.61 -2.54 -5.66
N VAL A 33 2.48 -2.03 -4.44
CA VAL A 33 3.46 -1.16 -3.78
C VAL A 33 3.78 -1.68 -2.39
N GLU A 34 5.04 -1.54 -1.96
CA GLU A 34 5.45 -1.83 -0.59
C GLU A 34 5.51 -0.55 0.24
N LEU A 35 4.82 -0.54 1.37
CA LEU A 35 4.72 0.60 2.28
C LEU A 35 5.06 0.16 3.72
N ASP A 36 5.60 1.08 4.51
CA ASP A 36 5.72 0.89 5.96
C ASP A 36 4.35 1.04 6.63
N PHE A 37 4.16 0.37 7.77
CA PHE A 37 2.92 0.49 8.56
C PHE A 37 2.53 1.95 8.84
N ILE A 38 3.51 2.82 9.08
CA ILE A 38 3.29 4.24 9.40
C ILE A 38 2.87 5.09 8.19
N GLN A 39 3.04 4.58 6.98
CA GLN A 39 2.71 5.30 5.74
C GLN A 39 1.26 5.07 5.30
N VAL A 40 0.54 4.18 5.98
CA VAL A 40 -0.84 3.81 5.67
C VAL A 40 -1.73 4.28 6.82
N VAL A 41 -2.92 4.76 6.47
CA VAL A 41 -3.97 5.07 7.44
C VAL A 41 -5.15 4.16 7.12
N GLN A 42 -5.69 3.47 8.12
CA GLN A 42 -6.90 2.67 7.98
C GLN A 42 -8.11 3.58 8.15
N SER A 43 -8.99 3.60 7.13
CA SER A 43 -10.25 4.35 7.13
C SER A 43 -11.44 3.44 7.40
#